data_AF-A0A3P9JLU3-F1
#
_entry.id   AF-A0A3P9JLU3-F1
#
_cell.length_a   1.000
_cell.length_b   1.000
_cell.length_c   1.000
_cell.angle_alpha   90.00
_cell.angle_beta   90.00
_cell.angle_gamma   90.00
#
_symmetry.space_group_name_H-M   'P 1'
#
loop_
_entity.id
_entity.type
_entity.pdbx_description
1 polymer ?
#
loop_
_entity_poly.entity_id
_entity_poly.type
_entity_poly.pdbx_seq_one_letter_code
_entity_poly.pdbx_strand_id
1 'polypeptide(L)'
;CLVTLYIYKPHQKTNSSHVIYANKKRNWTDAQSFCRDHHTDLISGPEQMKTLDVVTTAELFLHVSINKFIFIGLFRDAWQWSDGSSFSFRFWNLQYDDEKNNRSCAMMNEDGRWSSENCSEEHPFICQDDHVILIKEDRTWEEALYYCRHHHHDLVTITNMDEQRWVQEKTKNASSPFVWTGLRYTCSLGFWFWVSDEVVHYKNWASPEQVNECDMSGAMETGGEHKWFKKHDEEKFNFFCFTS
;
A
#
# COMPACT_ATOMS: atom_id res chain seq x y z
N CYS A 1 26.39 38.54 -14.54
CA CYS A 1 26.34 37.23 -13.86
C CYS A 1 25.08 37.10 -13.04
N LEU A 2 24.04 36.49 -13.61
CA LEU A 2 22.94 35.82 -12.90
C LEU A 2 22.45 34.76 -13.89
N VAL A 3 22.84 33.50 -13.68
CA VAL A 3 22.31 32.37 -14.45
C VAL A 3 21.23 31.73 -13.60
N THR A 4 19.98 31.99 -13.95
CA THR A 4 18.82 31.29 -13.38
C THR A 4 18.84 29.86 -13.90
N LEU A 5 19.21 28.91 -13.04
CA LEU A 5 19.10 27.48 -13.33
C LEU A 5 17.61 27.10 -13.29
N TYR A 6 16.99 27.00 -14.46
CA TYR A 6 15.74 26.26 -14.62
C TYR A 6 16.08 24.78 -14.45
N ILE A 7 15.80 24.22 -13.27
CA ILE A 7 15.74 22.77 -13.11
C ILE A 7 14.48 22.32 -13.83
N TYR A 8 14.62 21.96 -15.10
CA TYR A 8 13.65 21.14 -15.80
C TYR A 8 13.62 19.80 -15.05
N LYS A 9 12.63 19.61 -14.17
CA LYS A 9 12.26 18.26 -13.72
C LYS A 9 11.53 17.63 -14.89
N PRO A 10 12.13 16.67 -15.62
CA PRO A 10 11.32 15.86 -16.51
C PRO A 10 10.22 15.24 -15.65
N HIS A 11 8.98 15.31 -16.12
CA HIS A 11 7.90 14.49 -15.57
C HIS A 11 8.44 13.06 -15.51
N GLN A 12 8.79 12.60 -14.30
CA GLN A 12 8.94 11.19 -14.05
C GLN A 12 7.57 10.62 -14.37
N LYS A 13 7.51 9.91 -15.49
CA LYS A 13 6.48 8.89 -15.72
C LYS A 13 6.59 7.94 -14.54
N THR A 14 5.79 8.19 -13.51
CA THR A 14 5.51 7.19 -12.48
C THR A 14 4.68 6.14 -13.19
N ASN A 15 5.34 5.20 -13.88
CA ASN A 15 4.72 3.97 -14.30
C ASN A 15 4.30 3.29 -12.99
N SER A 16 3.07 3.52 -12.55
CA SER A 16 2.52 2.94 -11.33
C SER A 16 2.24 1.47 -11.61
N SER A 17 3.26 0.63 -11.43
CA SER A 17 3.27 -0.80 -11.74
C SER A 17 2.45 -1.64 -10.74
N HIS A 18 1.49 -1.05 -10.04
CA HIS A 18 0.88 -1.63 -8.84
C HIS A 18 -0.60 -1.96 -9.02
N VAL A 19 -1.09 -1.75 -10.24
CA VAL A 19 -2.48 -1.91 -10.63
C VAL A 19 -2.54 -2.88 -11.81
N ILE A 20 -3.23 -4.00 -11.62
CA ILE A 20 -3.29 -5.08 -12.60
C ILE A 20 -4.71 -5.20 -13.11
N TYR A 21 -4.89 -4.87 -14.39
CA TYR A 21 -6.18 -5.03 -15.04
C TYR A 21 -6.39 -6.46 -15.52
N ALA A 22 -7.42 -7.11 -14.96
CA ALA A 22 -7.85 -8.42 -15.40
C ALA A 22 -9.04 -8.28 -16.37
N ASN A 23 -8.78 -8.44 -17.67
CA ASN A 23 -9.81 -8.40 -18.73
C ASN A 23 -10.73 -9.65 -18.77
N LYS A 24 -10.83 -10.39 -17.66
CA LYS A 24 -11.71 -11.56 -17.52
C LYS A 24 -12.96 -11.12 -16.77
N LYS A 25 -14.12 -11.55 -17.23
CA LYS A 25 -15.37 -11.30 -16.51
C LYS A 25 -15.56 -12.33 -15.42
N ARG A 26 -15.82 -11.89 -14.20
CA ARG A 26 -16.14 -12.72 -13.03
C ARG A 26 -17.14 -11.98 -12.17
N ASN A 27 -17.94 -12.69 -11.36
CA ASN A 27 -18.69 -12.04 -10.28
C ASN A 27 -17.72 -11.47 -9.23
N TRP A 28 -18.20 -10.58 -8.36
CA TRP A 28 -17.32 -9.84 -7.45
C TRP A 28 -16.51 -10.77 -6.52
N THR A 29 -17.14 -11.82 -5.98
CA THR A 29 -16.48 -12.78 -5.08
C THR A 29 -15.38 -13.55 -5.81
N ASP A 30 -15.63 -14.01 -7.03
CA ASP A 30 -14.65 -14.74 -7.83
C ASP A 30 -13.53 -13.83 -8.34
N ALA A 31 -13.82 -12.56 -8.62
CA ALA A 31 -12.84 -11.53 -8.94
C ALA A 31 -11.90 -11.29 -7.74
N GLN A 32 -12.47 -11.19 -6.54
CA GLN A 32 -11.70 -11.04 -5.30
C GLN A 32 -10.81 -12.25 -5.04
N SER A 33 -11.36 -13.46 -5.10
CA SER A 33 -10.59 -14.69 -4.94
C SER A 33 -9.46 -14.77 -5.96
N PHE A 34 -9.74 -14.42 -7.22
CA PHE A 34 -8.70 -14.39 -8.25
C PHE A 34 -7.56 -13.43 -7.88
N CYS A 35 -7.88 -12.21 -7.44
CA CYS A 35 -6.85 -11.25 -7.04
C CYS A 35 -6.06 -11.74 -5.83
N ARG A 36 -6.69 -12.40 -4.84
CA ARG A 36 -5.98 -12.96 -3.68
C ARG A 36 -5.14 -14.20 -3.99
N ASP A 37 -5.53 -14.95 -5.02
CA ASP A 37 -4.80 -16.15 -5.45
C ASP A 37 -3.53 -15.80 -6.26
N HIS A 38 -3.53 -14.67 -6.98
CA HIS A 38 -2.47 -14.31 -7.93
C HIS A 38 -1.73 -13.00 -7.60
N HIS A 39 -2.34 -12.15 -6.79
CA HIS A 39 -1.90 -10.80 -6.40
C HIS A 39 -2.27 -10.57 -4.92
N THR A 40 -2.42 -9.33 -4.48
CA THR A 40 -2.86 -9.04 -3.10
C THR A 40 -4.37 -9.15 -2.92
N ASP A 41 -5.12 -8.26 -3.58
CA ASP A 41 -6.58 -8.18 -3.48
C ASP A 41 -7.13 -7.31 -4.63
N LEU A 42 -8.45 -7.11 -4.68
CA LEU A 42 -9.04 -6.04 -5.49
C LEU A 42 -8.54 -4.68 -5.03
N ILE A 43 -8.34 -3.76 -5.97
CA ILE A 43 -7.81 -2.43 -5.65
C ILE A 43 -8.75 -1.66 -4.70
N SER A 44 -8.19 -1.14 -3.62
CA SER A 44 -8.93 -0.42 -2.59
C SER A 44 -8.04 0.58 -1.86
N GLY A 45 -8.64 1.60 -1.25
CA GLY A 45 -7.92 2.63 -0.50
C GLY A 45 -7.65 3.91 -1.29
N PRO A 46 -7.53 5.07 -0.61
CA PRO A 46 -7.45 6.38 -1.27
C PRO A 46 -6.15 6.57 -2.06
N GLU A 47 -5.02 6.05 -1.60
CA GLU A 47 -3.73 6.21 -2.31
C GLU A 47 -3.68 5.38 -3.59
N GLN A 48 -4.18 4.14 -3.55
CA GLN A 48 -4.32 3.28 -4.74
C GLN A 48 -5.35 3.80 -5.73
N MET A 49 -6.35 4.55 -5.24
CA MET A 49 -7.30 5.19 -6.14
C MET A 49 -6.71 6.45 -6.77
N LYS A 50 -5.71 7.10 -6.17
CA LYS A 50 -4.97 8.19 -6.82
C LYS A 50 -4.06 7.70 -7.93
N THR A 51 -3.52 6.48 -7.83
CA THR A 51 -2.70 5.89 -8.91
C THR A 51 -3.53 5.57 -10.15
N LEU A 52 -4.83 5.31 -9.97
CA LEU A 52 -5.83 5.33 -11.02
C LEU A 52 -6.26 6.77 -11.34
N ASP A 53 -5.37 7.56 -11.95
CA ASP A 53 -5.77 8.88 -12.45
C ASP A 53 -6.72 8.78 -13.67
N VAL A 54 -7.34 9.90 -14.06
CA VAL A 54 -8.29 9.96 -15.19
C VAL A 54 -7.66 9.48 -16.51
N VAL A 55 -6.35 9.66 -16.66
CA VAL A 55 -5.61 9.28 -17.88
C VAL A 55 -5.39 7.77 -17.91
N THR A 56 -4.95 7.19 -16.79
CA THR A 56 -4.72 5.75 -16.61
C THR A 56 -6.04 4.99 -16.67
N THR A 57 -7.11 5.52 -16.10
CA THR A 57 -8.46 4.96 -16.27
C THR A 57 -8.90 5.01 -17.73
N ALA A 58 -8.76 6.14 -18.42
CA ALA A 58 -9.09 6.22 -19.85
C ALA A 58 -8.30 5.19 -20.68
N GLU A 59 -6.99 5.03 -20.43
CA GLU A 59 -6.15 4.01 -21.08
C GLU A 59 -6.58 2.57 -20.77
N LEU A 60 -6.95 2.28 -19.52
CA LEU A 60 -7.51 0.99 -19.12
C LEU A 60 -8.80 0.70 -19.90
N PHE A 61 -9.69 1.68 -20.01
CA PHE A 61 -10.95 1.56 -20.74
C PHE A 61 -10.80 1.52 -22.27
N LEU A 62 -9.66 1.92 -22.86
CA LEU A 62 -9.38 1.71 -24.29
C LEU A 62 -9.34 0.21 -24.67
N HIS A 63 -8.96 -0.66 -23.73
CA HIS A 63 -8.94 -2.11 -23.91
C HIS A 63 -10.25 -2.79 -23.48
N VAL A 64 -11.21 -2.00 -23.02
CA VAL A 64 -12.55 -2.43 -22.62
C VAL A 64 -13.54 -2.02 -23.71
N SER A 65 -14.54 -2.85 -23.99
CA SER A 65 -15.60 -2.43 -24.90
C SER A 65 -16.36 -1.26 -24.27
N ILE A 66 -16.56 -0.19 -25.03
CA ILE A 66 -17.31 1.02 -24.69
C ILE A 66 -18.60 0.67 -23.93
N ASN A 67 -18.83 1.31 -22.77
CA ASN A 67 -19.95 1.12 -21.82
C ASN A 67 -19.83 -0.05 -20.83
N LYS A 68 -18.63 -0.36 -20.34
CA LYS A 68 -18.47 -1.41 -19.31
C LYS A 68 -17.99 -0.83 -17.99
N PHE A 69 -18.32 -1.51 -16.91
CA PHE A 69 -17.91 -1.19 -15.56
C PHE A 69 -16.78 -2.15 -15.13
N ILE A 70 -15.96 -1.71 -14.17
CA ILE A 70 -14.85 -2.50 -13.64
C ILE A 70 -15.02 -2.64 -12.12
N PHE A 71 -14.93 -3.87 -11.59
CA PHE A 71 -14.97 -4.11 -10.16
C PHE A 71 -13.74 -3.56 -9.44
N ILE A 72 -13.99 -2.94 -8.29
CA ILE A 72 -12.99 -2.49 -7.33
C ILE A 72 -13.28 -3.12 -5.95
N GLY A 73 -12.30 -3.08 -5.05
CA GLY A 73 -12.37 -3.73 -3.74
C GLY A 73 -13.23 -3.00 -2.72
N LEU A 74 -13.88 -1.88 -3.08
CA LEU A 74 -14.83 -1.20 -2.21
C LEU A 74 -16.08 -2.07 -2.03
N PHE A 75 -16.25 -2.64 -0.84
CA PHE A 75 -17.41 -3.43 -0.47
C PHE A 75 -18.34 -2.66 0.49
N ARG A 76 -19.65 -2.92 0.40
CA ARG A 76 -20.69 -2.30 1.23
C ARG A 76 -20.87 -3.09 2.52
N ASP A 77 -20.11 -2.76 3.57
CA ASP A 77 -20.49 -3.09 4.94
C ASP A 77 -21.18 -1.89 5.58
N ALA A 78 -22.34 -2.15 6.19
CA ALA A 78 -23.17 -1.15 6.84
C ALA A 78 -22.36 -0.28 7.82
N TRP A 79 -22.62 1.03 7.77
CA TRP A 79 -21.81 2.05 8.42
C TRP A 79 -21.76 1.94 9.95
N GLN A 80 -20.58 1.59 10.49
CA GLN A 80 -19.80 2.27 11.54
C GLN A 80 -18.84 1.26 12.18
N TRP A 81 -17.62 1.70 12.49
CA TRP A 81 -16.67 0.91 13.26
C TRP A 81 -17.09 0.90 14.74
N SER A 82 -17.05 -0.27 15.39
CA SER A 82 -17.29 -0.40 16.84
C SER A 82 -16.23 0.30 17.71
N ASP A 83 -15.17 0.84 17.10
CA ASP A 83 -14.07 1.58 17.73
C ASP A 83 -14.16 3.12 17.63
N GLY A 84 -15.12 3.65 16.87
CA GLY A 84 -15.37 5.10 16.75
C GLY A 84 -14.50 5.89 15.75
N SER A 85 -13.68 5.26 14.90
CA SER A 85 -12.87 6.02 13.92
C SER A 85 -13.61 6.30 12.59
N SER A 86 -13.41 7.49 12.00
CA SER A 86 -14.10 7.96 10.78
C SER A 86 -13.11 8.42 9.72
N PHE A 87 -12.99 7.74 8.57
CA PHE A 87 -12.54 8.42 7.35
C PHE A 87 -13.29 7.95 6.10
N SER A 88 -13.93 8.95 5.49
CA SER A 88 -14.84 8.89 4.36
C SER A 88 -14.35 9.86 3.29
N PHE A 89 -13.65 9.37 2.27
CA PHE A 89 -13.51 10.09 1.01
C PHE A 89 -14.40 9.42 -0.02
N ARG A 90 -15.42 10.13 -0.55
CA ARG A 90 -16.38 9.56 -1.49
C ARG A 90 -16.76 10.56 -2.58
N PHE A 91 -16.51 10.20 -3.85
CA PHE A 91 -17.05 10.88 -5.03
C PHE A 91 -18.27 10.10 -5.55
N TRP A 92 -19.41 10.25 -4.88
CA TRP A 92 -20.67 9.66 -5.34
C TRP A 92 -21.26 10.47 -6.49
N ASN A 93 -21.88 9.79 -7.45
CA ASN A 93 -22.73 10.44 -8.43
C ASN A 93 -24.02 10.93 -7.72
N LEU A 94 -24.38 12.21 -7.89
CA LEU A 94 -25.43 12.93 -7.15
C LEU A 94 -26.88 12.49 -7.48
N GLN A 95 -27.07 11.35 -8.15
CA GLN A 95 -28.37 10.77 -8.54
C GLN A 95 -28.55 9.38 -7.93
N TYR A 96 -28.19 9.21 -6.65
CA TYR A 96 -28.23 7.91 -5.99
C TYR A 96 -29.51 7.75 -5.15
N ASP A 97 -30.30 6.73 -5.51
CA ASP A 97 -31.57 6.35 -4.86
C ASP A 97 -31.31 5.12 -3.96
N ASP A 98 -31.42 5.31 -2.65
CA ASP A 98 -30.85 4.45 -1.58
C ASP A 98 -31.65 3.14 -1.34
N GLU A 99 -32.78 2.96 -2.03
CA GLU A 99 -33.80 1.97 -1.61
C GLU A 99 -33.75 0.61 -2.33
N LYS A 100 -32.90 0.39 -3.33
CA LYS A 100 -32.92 -0.87 -4.11
C LYS A 100 -31.58 -1.59 -4.18
N ASN A 101 -31.37 -2.45 -3.19
CA ASN A 101 -30.75 -3.79 -3.25
C ASN A 101 -29.71 -4.06 -2.15
N ASN A 102 -29.94 -5.14 -1.42
CA ASN A 102 -29.14 -5.63 -0.30
C ASN A 102 -27.85 -6.38 -0.74
N ARG A 103 -27.42 -6.25 -2.00
CA ARG A 103 -26.29 -6.98 -2.63
C ARG A 103 -25.57 -6.14 -3.69
N SER A 104 -25.25 -4.89 -3.35
CA SER A 104 -24.58 -3.99 -4.27
C SER A 104 -23.07 -3.95 -4.01
N CYS A 105 -22.28 -4.24 -5.03
CA CYS A 105 -20.81 -4.17 -5.04
C CYS A 105 -20.37 -2.91 -5.79
N ALA A 106 -19.22 -2.35 -5.41
CA ALA A 106 -18.73 -1.13 -6.04
C ALA A 106 -18.05 -1.42 -7.38
N MET A 107 -18.31 -0.54 -8.34
CA MET A 107 -17.65 -0.52 -9.64
C MET A 107 -17.22 0.88 -10.00
N MET A 108 -16.23 0.96 -10.88
CA MET A 108 -15.75 2.19 -11.48
C MET A 108 -16.17 2.25 -12.95
N ASN A 109 -16.62 3.42 -13.40
CA ASN A 109 -16.95 3.69 -14.79
C ASN A 109 -15.77 4.36 -15.55
N GLU A 110 -15.97 4.62 -16.84
CA GLU A 110 -14.97 5.26 -17.72
C GLU A 110 -14.52 6.65 -17.24
N ASP A 111 -15.35 7.37 -16.49
CA ASP A 111 -15.05 8.69 -15.92
C ASP A 111 -14.32 8.61 -14.56
N GLY A 112 -13.94 7.41 -14.10
CA GLY A 112 -13.37 7.18 -12.78
C GLY A 112 -14.38 7.35 -11.62
N ARG A 113 -15.68 7.47 -11.93
CA ARG A 113 -16.75 7.61 -10.94
C ARG A 113 -17.22 6.25 -10.46
N TRP A 114 -17.65 6.19 -9.21
CA TRP A 114 -18.08 4.95 -8.59
C TRP A 114 -19.60 4.78 -8.68
N SER A 115 -20.03 3.56 -9.01
CA SER A 115 -21.42 3.12 -8.99
C SER A 115 -21.54 1.85 -8.15
N SER A 116 -22.76 1.52 -7.72
CA SER A 116 -23.05 0.26 -7.05
C SER A 116 -23.91 -0.60 -7.95
N GLU A 117 -23.56 -1.87 -8.12
CA GLU A 117 -24.30 -2.80 -8.99
C GLU A 117 -24.41 -4.18 -8.37
N ASN A 118 -25.25 -5.02 -8.96
CA ASN A 118 -25.47 -6.38 -8.49
C ASN A 118 -24.16 -7.20 -8.50
N CYS A 119 -23.72 -7.62 -7.32
CA CYS A 119 -22.48 -8.40 -7.13
C CYS A 119 -22.42 -9.71 -7.92
N SER A 120 -23.59 -10.26 -8.30
CA SER A 120 -23.69 -11.51 -9.06
C SER A 120 -23.40 -11.35 -10.55
N GLU A 121 -23.35 -10.13 -11.08
CA GLU A 121 -23.01 -9.89 -12.47
C GLU A 121 -21.52 -10.04 -12.74
N GLU A 122 -21.17 -10.51 -13.93
CA GLU A 122 -19.78 -10.73 -14.31
C GLU A 122 -19.18 -9.51 -15.01
N HIS A 123 -18.18 -8.91 -14.37
CA HIS A 123 -17.47 -7.74 -14.87
C HIS A 123 -15.95 -7.94 -14.84
N PRO A 124 -15.18 -7.23 -15.69
CA PRO A 124 -13.74 -7.09 -15.52
C PRO A 124 -13.41 -6.46 -14.16
N PHE A 125 -12.17 -6.63 -13.70
CA PHE A 125 -11.79 -6.21 -12.36
C PHE A 125 -10.33 -5.77 -12.31
N ILE A 126 -9.99 -4.96 -11.31
CA ILE A 126 -8.63 -4.48 -11.07
C ILE A 126 -8.11 -5.06 -9.77
N CYS A 127 -6.98 -5.76 -9.87
CA CYS A 127 -6.21 -6.19 -8.71
C CYS A 127 -5.16 -5.15 -8.36
N GLN A 128 -4.76 -5.12 -7.08
CA GLN A 128 -3.54 -4.46 -6.64
C GLN A 128 -2.50 -5.52 -6.30
N ASP A 129 -1.23 -5.20 -6.54
CA ASP A 129 -0.11 -6.04 -6.15
C ASP A 129 0.71 -5.37 -5.04
N ASP A 130 1.16 -6.17 -4.07
CA ASP A 130 1.99 -5.68 -2.97
C ASP A 130 3.45 -5.67 -3.41
N HIS A 131 4.14 -4.58 -3.12
CA HIS A 131 5.58 -4.50 -3.36
C HIS A 131 6.37 -5.02 -2.17
N VAL A 132 5.74 -5.46 -1.09
CA VAL A 132 6.46 -5.85 0.13
C VAL A 132 6.52 -7.37 0.25
N ILE A 133 7.72 -7.89 0.43
CA ILE A 133 7.98 -9.29 0.74
C ILE A 133 8.74 -9.42 2.06
N LEU A 134 8.41 -10.49 2.79
CA LEU A 134 9.13 -10.87 4.01
C LEU A 134 10.28 -11.82 3.66
N ILE A 135 11.50 -11.45 4.04
CA ILE A 135 12.67 -12.31 3.94
C ILE A 135 12.92 -12.97 5.31
N LYS A 136 12.76 -14.29 5.36
CA LYS A 136 12.91 -15.11 6.58
C LYS A 136 14.36 -15.53 6.83
N GLU A 137 15.27 -14.57 6.73
CA GLU A 137 16.68 -14.73 7.09
C GLU A 137 17.02 -13.78 8.22
N ASP A 138 17.81 -14.24 9.20
CA ASP A 138 18.24 -13.38 10.31
C ASP A 138 19.50 -12.60 9.91
N ARG A 139 19.34 -11.30 9.69
CA ARG A 139 20.39 -10.38 9.23
C ARG A 139 20.46 -9.16 10.12
N THR A 140 21.66 -8.58 10.24
CA THR A 140 21.82 -7.22 10.77
C THR A 140 21.10 -6.21 9.87
N TRP A 141 20.82 -5.02 10.38
CA TRP A 141 20.10 -4.02 9.59
C TRP A 141 20.84 -3.66 8.29
N GLU A 142 22.17 -3.50 8.35
CA GLU A 142 22.99 -3.17 7.18
C GLU A 142 23.04 -4.33 6.17
N GLU A 143 23.17 -5.58 6.64
CA GLU A 143 23.10 -6.76 5.77
C GLU A 143 21.72 -6.89 5.09
N ALA A 144 20.64 -6.60 5.82
CA ALA A 144 19.29 -6.61 5.28
C ALA A 144 19.08 -5.54 4.21
N LEU A 145 19.58 -4.31 4.45
CA LEU A 145 19.58 -3.23 3.46
C LEU A 145 20.33 -3.64 2.19
N TYR A 146 21.54 -4.16 2.36
CA TYR A 146 22.35 -4.63 1.24
C TYR A 146 21.62 -5.73 0.46
N TYR A 147 21.04 -6.71 1.15
CA TYR A 147 20.28 -7.79 0.52
C TYR A 147 19.13 -7.24 -0.32
N CYS A 148 18.28 -6.38 0.25
CA CYS A 148 17.14 -5.84 -0.48
C CYS A 148 17.58 -5.07 -1.72
N ARG A 149 18.65 -4.28 -1.65
CA ARG A 149 19.15 -3.52 -2.80
C ARG A 149 19.83 -4.37 -3.87
N HIS A 150 20.32 -5.57 -3.52
CA HIS A 150 20.97 -6.48 -4.47
C HIS A 150 20.00 -7.46 -5.12
N HIS A 151 19.00 -7.93 -4.37
CA HIS A 151 18.08 -8.97 -4.81
C HIS A 151 16.68 -8.44 -5.16
N HIS A 152 16.33 -7.25 -4.66
CA HIS A 152 15.03 -6.62 -4.79
C HIS A 152 15.21 -5.11 -5.05
N HIS A 153 14.36 -4.24 -4.48
CA HIS A 153 14.48 -2.79 -4.62
C HIS A 153 15.18 -2.13 -3.42
N ASP A 154 14.53 -2.09 -2.25
CA ASP A 154 15.09 -1.50 -1.03
C ASP A 154 14.38 -2.04 0.24
N LEU A 155 14.82 -1.67 1.44
CA LEU A 155 14.07 -1.95 2.67
C LEU A 155 12.72 -1.19 2.67
N VAL A 156 11.69 -1.81 3.26
CA VAL A 156 10.34 -1.23 3.27
C VAL A 156 10.30 0.11 4.00
N THR A 157 9.54 1.03 3.43
CA THR A 157 9.16 2.31 4.04
C THR A 157 7.68 2.31 4.34
N ILE A 158 7.30 2.89 5.49
CA ILE A 158 5.90 2.93 5.94
C ILE A 158 5.51 4.38 6.20
N THR A 159 4.77 4.95 5.26
CA THR A 159 4.39 6.37 5.23
C THR A 159 2.96 6.64 5.65
N ASN A 160 2.13 5.60 5.76
CA ASN A 160 0.71 5.73 6.13
C ASN A 160 0.16 4.47 6.82
N MET A 161 -1.08 4.58 7.32
CA MET A 161 -1.76 3.51 8.05
C MET A 161 -2.09 2.29 7.17
N ASP A 162 -2.34 2.51 5.88
CA ASP A 162 -2.70 1.44 4.96
C ASP A 162 -1.46 0.56 4.67
N GLU A 163 -0.31 1.17 4.39
CA GLU A 163 1.00 0.50 4.32
C GLU A 163 1.32 -0.25 5.60
N GLN A 164 1.14 0.41 6.75
CA GLN A 164 1.32 -0.23 8.05
C GLN A 164 0.43 -1.48 8.14
N ARG A 165 -0.83 -1.46 7.70
CA ARG A 165 -1.74 -2.62 7.73
C ARG A 165 -1.23 -3.80 6.89
N TRP A 166 -0.72 -3.57 5.68
CA TRP A 166 -0.24 -4.67 4.84
C TRP A 166 1.06 -5.28 5.35
N VAL A 167 1.98 -4.44 5.84
CA VAL A 167 3.24 -4.94 6.42
C VAL A 167 2.96 -5.77 7.68
N GLN A 168 1.99 -5.36 8.52
CA GLN A 168 1.52 -6.13 9.68
C GLN A 168 1.06 -7.54 9.30
N GLU A 169 0.25 -7.69 8.25
CA GLU A 169 -0.25 -9.00 7.83
C GLU A 169 0.89 -9.93 7.41
N LYS A 170 1.89 -9.41 6.69
CA LYS A 170 3.07 -10.19 6.27
C LYS A 170 3.95 -10.59 7.46
N THR A 171 3.97 -9.75 8.49
CA THR A 171 4.77 -9.96 9.71
C THR A 171 4.38 -11.22 10.47
N LYS A 172 3.11 -11.61 10.41
CA LYS A 172 2.61 -12.84 11.07
C LYS A 172 3.36 -14.11 10.63
N ASN A 173 3.99 -14.08 9.45
CA ASN A 173 4.77 -15.19 8.91
C ASN A 173 6.25 -15.17 9.30
N ALA A 174 6.72 -14.13 10.01
CA ALA A 174 8.10 -13.99 10.46
C ALA A 174 8.42 -14.95 11.60
N SER A 175 9.70 -15.34 11.67
CA SER A 175 10.22 -16.25 12.71
C SER A 175 11.02 -15.50 13.79
N SER A 176 11.58 -14.34 13.45
CA SER A 176 12.25 -13.47 14.42
C SER A 176 11.24 -12.67 15.26
N PRO A 177 11.60 -12.24 16.49
CA PRO A 177 10.69 -11.46 17.35
C PRO A 177 10.40 -10.04 16.85
N PHE A 178 11.26 -9.52 15.97
CA PHE A 178 11.08 -8.26 15.27
C PHE A 178 11.38 -8.46 13.78
N VAL A 179 11.00 -7.51 12.95
CA VAL A 179 11.30 -7.49 11.50
C VAL A 179 11.84 -6.12 11.10
N TRP A 180 12.99 -6.08 10.44
CA TRP A 180 13.61 -4.82 10.03
C TRP A 180 12.78 -4.08 8.99
N THR A 181 12.80 -2.75 9.11
CA THR A 181 12.26 -1.79 8.15
C THR A 181 13.38 -0.85 7.70
N GLY A 182 13.10 0.00 6.71
CA GLY A 182 14.04 1.00 6.20
C GLY A 182 14.28 2.20 7.12
N LEU A 183 13.75 2.18 8.34
CA LEU A 183 13.84 3.30 9.28
C LEU A 183 15.20 3.29 9.98
N ARG A 184 15.94 4.40 9.90
CA ARG A 184 17.28 4.53 10.51
C ARG A 184 17.44 5.85 11.25
N TYR A 185 18.22 5.84 12.33
CA TYR A 185 18.61 7.05 13.04
C TYR A 185 19.94 7.61 12.48
N THR A 186 20.02 8.93 12.33
CA THR A 186 21.27 9.62 12.05
C THR A 186 21.69 10.48 13.24
N CYS A 187 22.83 10.16 13.85
CA CYS A 187 23.39 10.95 14.94
C CYS A 187 23.88 12.33 14.52
N SER A 188 24.38 12.47 13.28
CA SER A 188 24.93 13.75 12.81
C SER A 188 23.84 14.81 12.65
N LEU A 189 22.62 14.41 12.28
CA LEU A 189 21.48 15.30 12.09
C LEU A 189 20.43 15.19 13.21
N GLY A 190 20.55 14.19 14.08
CA GLY A 190 19.69 14.01 15.25
C GLY A 190 18.27 13.55 14.95
N PHE A 191 17.99 12.93 13.80
CA PHE A 191 16.64 12.53 13.40
C PHE A 191 16.56 11.12 12.80
N TRP A 192 15.33 10.61 12.73
CA TRP A 192 14.98 9.37 12.06
C TRP A 192 14.57 9.64 10.60
N PHE A 193 15.00 8.79 9.67
CA PHE A 193 14.65 8.88 8.26
C PHE A 193 14.45 7.49 7.64
N TRP A 194 13.70 7.45 6.55
CA TRP A 194 13.57 6.26 5.72
C TRP A 194 14.70 6.24 4.70
N VAL A 195 15.32 5.08 4.48
CA VAL A 195 16.38 4.90 3.46
C VAL A 195 15.92 5.12 2.02
N SER A 196 14.60 5.21 1.79
CA SER A 196 13.96 5.61 0.54
C SER A 196 13.99 7.13 0.28
N ASP A 197 14.64 7.91 1.15
CA ASP A 197 14.63 9.38 1.18
C ASP A 197 13.26 10.01 1.52
N GLU A 198 12.29 9.23 2.00
CA GLU A 198 11.01 9.74 2.47
C GLU A 198 11.06 10.26 3.91
N VAL A 199 10.24 11.27 4.19
CA VAL A 199 10.16 11.90 5.50
C VAL A 199 9.27 11.08 6.44
N VAL A 200 9.67 10.94 7.71
CA VAL A 200 8.91 10.22 8.74
C VAL A 200 7.72 11.04 9.23
N HIS A 201 6.68 11.13 8.41
CA HIS A 201 5.41 11.78 8.76
C HIS A 201 4.48 10.87 9.58
N TYR A 202 4.34 9.61 9.15
CA TYR A 202 3.61 8.59 9.89
C TYR A 202 4.50 7.97 10.98
N LYS A 203 3.90 7.71 12.15
CA LYS A 203 4.62 7.24 13.33
C LYS A 203 3.80 6.16 14.03
N ASN A 204 4.38 4.98 14.19
CA ASN A 204 3.78 3.87 14.93
C ASN A 204 4.72 3.31 16.02
N TRP A 205 5.47 4.19 16.70
CA TRP A 205 6.43 3.81 17.74
C TRP A 205 5.78 3.19 18.99
N ALA A 206 6.41 2.16 19.56
CA ALA A 206 6.00 1.54 20.84
C ALA A 206 6.44 2.36 22.05
N SER A 207 7.67 2.90 21.99
CA SER A 207 8.32 3.59 23.10
C SER A 207 9.07 4.81 22.57
N PRO A 208 8.38 5.94 22.31
CA PRO A 208 9.02 7.14 21.78
C PRO A 208 10.09 7.70 22.73
N GLU A 209 9.97 7.42 24.02
CA GLU A 209 10.83 7.89 25.12
C GLU A 209 12.21 7.23 25.20
N GLN A 210 12.44 6.10 24.51
CA GLN A 210 13.74 5.44 24.50
C GLN A 210 14.80 6.38 23.91
N VAL A 211 16.00 6.43 24.51
CA VAL A 211 17.08 7.30 24.03
C VAL A 211 17.51 6.87 22.62
N ASN A 212 17.73 7.84 21.73
CA ASN A 212 18.26 7.55 20.40
C ASN A 212 19.79 7.46 20.49
N GLU A 213 20.34 6.36 19.97
CA GLU A 213 21.79 6.12 19.87
C GLU A 213 22.17 5.97 18.39
N CYS A 214 23.46 6.11 18.08
CA CYS A 214 23.93 6.20 16.69
C CYS A 214 23.75 4.92 15.88
N ASP A 215 23.69 3.78 16.56
CA ASP A 215 23.65 2.46 15.96
C ASP A 215 22.25 1.86 16.15
N MET A 216 21.22 2.66 15.89
CA MET A 216 19.81 2.29 16.07
C MET A 216 19.03 2.38 14.76
N SER A 217 18.29 1.31 14.51
CA SER A 217 17.35 1.20 13.39
C SER A 217 15.96 0.77 13.87
N GLY A 218 14.96 1.02 13.05
CA GLY A 218 13.56 0.72 13.35
C GLY A 218 13.19 -0.70 12.92
N ALA A 219 12.76 -1.50 13.88
CA ALA A 219 12.19 -2.83 13.62
C ALA A 219 10.75 -2.87 14.10
N MET A 220 9.88 -3.56 13.35
CA MET A 220 8.50 -3.78 13.76
C MET A 220 8.38 -5.05 14.59
N GLU A 221 7.60 -5.02 15.66
CA GLU A 221 7.34 -6.20 16.48
C GLU A 221 6.54 -7.26 15.71
N THR A 222 7.00 -8.51 15.79
CA THR A 222 6.39 -9.62 15.05
C THR A 222 5.01 -10.00 15.57
N GLY A 223 4.87 -10.02 16.90
CA GLY A 223 3.59 -10.20 17.59
C GLY A 223 3.08 -8.88 18.18
N GLY A 224 2.03 -8.97 19.01
CA GLY A 224 1.56 -7.81 19.78
C GLY A 224 0.81 -6.77 18.94
N GLU A 225 1.14 -5.49 19.14
CA GLU A 225 0.49 -4.35 18.49
C GLU A 225 1.20 -3.91 17.19
N HIS A 226 2.22 -4.67 16.75
CA HIS A 226 3.02 -4.37 15.55
C HIS A 226 3.59 -2.95 15.53
N LYS A 227 4.00 -2.47 16.72
CA LYS A 227 4.63 -1.17 16.90
C LYS A 227 6.08 -1.22 16.45
N TRP A 228 6.64 -0.05 16.13
CA TRP A 228 8.05 0.11 15.81
C TRP A 228 8.87 0.28 17.09
N PHE A 229 9.96 -0.46 17.18
CA PHE A 229 10.93 -0.44 18.25
C PHE A 229 12.28 0.04 17.70
N LYS A 230 13.02 0.75 18.54
CA LYS A 230 14.41 1.12 18.27
C LYS A 230 15.27 -0.08 18.67
N LYS A 231 16.06 -0.58 17.74
CA LYS A 231 16.87 -1.79 17.89
C LYS A 231 18.28 -1.52 17.43
N HIS A 232 19.24 -2.18 18.07
CA HIS A 232 20.65 -1.99 17.71
C HIS A 232 20.94 -2.63 16.36
N ASP A 233 21.73 -1.95 15.54
CA ASP A 233 22.04 -2.38 14.15
C ASP A 233 22.68 -3.78 14.09
N GLU A 234 23.38 -4.19 15.16
CA GLU A 234 24.04 -5.51 15.30
C GLU A 234 23.07 -6.66 15.61
N GLU A 235 21.83 -6.37 16.05
CA GLU A 235 20.81 -7.40 16.26
C GLU A 235 20.40 -8.03 14.92
N LYS A 236 19.99 -9.31 14.94
CA LYS A 236 19.62 -10.04 13.73
C LYS A 236 18.16 -10.39 13.70
N PHE A 237 17.46 -9.95 12.66
CA PHE A 237 16.05 -10.17 12.45
C PHE A 237 15.75 -10.50 10.99
N ASN A 238 14.57 -11.06 10.74
CA ASN A 238 13.93 -11.06 9.42
C ASN A 238 13.69 -9.62 8.97
N PHE A 239 13.42 -9.42 7.69
CA PHE A 239 13.33 -8.06 7.14
C PHE A 239 12.39 -7.98 5.95
N PHE A 240 11.86 -6.79 5.72
CA PHE A 240 10.97 -6.50 4.60
C PHE A 240 11.69 -5.80 3.47
N CYS A 241 11.58 -6.34 2.26
CA CYS A 241 12.05 -5.67 1.05
C CYS A 241 10.87 -5.19 0.20
N PHE A 242 11.07 -4.07 -0.49
CA PHE A 242 10.32 -3.71 -1.68
C PHE A 242 10.76 -4.53 -2.89
N THR A 243 9.83 -4.94 -3.75
CA THR A 243 10.09 -5.77 -4.95
C THR A 243 10.23 -5.00 -6.25
N SER A 244 9.77 -3.74 -6.32
CA SER A 244 9.96 -2.86 -7.49
C SER A 244 9.94 -1.38 -7.13
#